data_AF-A0A2M8QL73-F1
#
_entry.id   AF-A0A2M8QL73-F1
#
_cell.length_a   1.000
_cell.length_b   1.000
_cell.length_c   1.000
_cell.angle_alpha   90.00
_cell.angle_beta   90.00
_cell.angle_gamma   90.00
#
_symmetry.space_group_name_H-M   'P 1'
#
loop_
_entity.id
_entity.type
_entity.pdbx_description
1 polymer ?
#
loop_
_entity_poly.entity_id
_entity_poly.type
_entity_poly.pdbx_seq_one_letter_code
_entity_poly.pdbx_strand_id
1 'polypeptide(L)'
;MTDISGDAAFLKEYDPTAYDRPSITVDLVLLGMHRGRLSALLVRRDQAPQAGYWALPGGFVAMDESLDAAAARLLHDKAGLDEAHLEQLYTFGAVDRDPRMRVITIAYLALLREDRIAAAAGGGRVTVAALEGEAAEAVSEDGKPLPLAFDHQHILALARDRLRGKIDYSDIAFALLPDRFTLRALQDVHEAVLGTTLNKPAFRRRMLDRGRLVATGMREEDASHRPAELFSLAGPDRPSSRSH
;
A
#
# COMPACT_ATOMS: atom_id res chain seq x y z
N MET A 1 -20.62 -38.57 12.37
CA MET A 1 -21.73 -37.67 12.78
C MET A 1 -21.29 -37.09 14.11
N THR A 2 -20.65 -35.92 14.06
CA THR A 2 -19.99 -35.28 15.22
C THR A 2 -21.06 -34.92 16.24
N ASP A 3 -20.80 -35.15 17.52
CA ASP A 3 -21.75 -34.94 18.62
C ASP A 3 -21.97 -33.44 18.88
N ILE A 4 -22.91 -32.85 18.14
CA ILE A 4 -23.29 -31.42 18.24
C ILE A 4 -23.92 -31.10 19.61
N SER A 5 -24.35 -32.12 20.38
CA SER A 5 -25.04 -31.91 21.66
C SER A 5 -24.11 -31.49 22.80
N GLY A 6 -22.86 -31.97 22.80
CA GLY A 6 -21.83 -31.58 23.76
C GLY A 6 -21.37 -30.13 23.56
N ASP A 7 -21.22 -29.69 22.31
CA ASP A 7 -20.75 -28.33 21.99
C ASP A 7 -21.73 -27.25 22.45
N ALA A 8 -23.03 -27.48 22.30
CA ALA A 8 -24.06 -26.54 22.73
C ALA A 8 -24.15 -26.41 24.27
N ALA A 9 -23.83 -27.49 25.01
CA ALA A 9 -23.76 -27.44 26.47
C ALA A 9 -22.50 -26.69 26.93
N PHE A 10 -21.35 -26.98 26.32
CA PHE A 10 -20.09 -26.29 26.59
C PHE A 10 -20.20 -24.76 26.38
N LEU A 11 -20.80 -24.32 25.26
CA LEU A 11 -20.94 -22.89 24.95
C LEU A 11 -21.85 -22.14 25.92
N LYS A 12 -22.78 -22.81 26.60
CA LYS A 12 -23.63 -22.19 27.64
C LYS A 12 -22.88 -21.93 28.94
N GLU A 13 -21.89 -22.76 29.24
CA GLU A 13 -21.06 -22.65 30.46
C GLU A 13 -19.77 -21.86 30.22
N TYR A 14 -19.40 -21.62 28.96
CA TYR A 14 -18.21 -20.86 28.60
C TYR A 14 -18.32 -19.40 29.05
N ASP A 15 -17.39 -18.96 29.90
CA ASP A 15 -17.23 -17.55 30.24
C ASP A 15 -16.31 -16.86 29.22
N PRO A 16 -16.85 -16.05 28.29
CA PRO A 16 -16.03 -15.37 27.30
C PRO A 16 -15.15 -14.25 27.91
N THR A 17 -15.31 -13.92 29.18
CA THR A 17 -14.54 -12.89 29.89
C THR A 17 -13.36 -13.45 30.68
N ALA A 18 -13.16 -14.78 30.64
CA ALA A 18 -12.04 -15.45 31.32
C ALA A 18 -10.64 -15.03 30.82
N TYR A 19 -10.56 -14.34 29.68
CA TYR A 19 -9.31 -13.84 29.09
C TYR A 19 -9.40 -12.34 28.80
N ASP A 20 -8.32 -11.62 29.11
CA ASP A 20 -8.14 -10.22 28.72
C ASP A 20 -8.20 -10.08 27.19
N ARG A 21 -8.84 -9.00 26.73
CA ARG A 21 -9.06 -8.74 25.30
C ARG A 21 -8.17 -7.60 24.83
N PRO A 22 -7.22 -7.85 23.92
CA PRO A 22 -6.49 -6.76 23.29
C PRO A 22 -7.42 -5.96 22.38
N SER A 23 -7.11 -4.70 22.14
CA SER A 23 -7.77 -3.94 21.09
C SER A 23 -7.17 -4.29 19.73
N ILE A 24 -8.02 -4.29 18.71
CA ILE A 24 -7.62 -4.53 17.32
C ILE A 24 -7.74 -3.23 16.54
N THR A 25 -6.68 -2.90 15.80
CA THR A 25 -6.67 -1.77 14.85
C THR A 25 -6.32 -2.25 13.45
N VAL A 26 -6.67 -1.42 12.47
CA VAL A 26 -6.17 -1.52 11.10
C VAL A 26 -5.37 -0.26 10.78
N ASP A 27 -4.19 -0.44 10.17
CA ASP A 27 -3.36 0.65 9.65
C ASP A 27 -3.15 0.45 8.15
N LEU A 28 -3.36 1.50 7.37
CA LEU A 28 -3.26 1.50 5.92
C LEU A 28 -1.90 2.05 5.49
N VAL A 29 -1.11 1.22 4.82
CA VAL A 29 0.07 1.66 4.08
C VAL A 29 -0.36 1.97 2.65
N LEU A 30 -0.56 3.25 2.37
CA LEU A 30 -0.95 3.74 1.05
C LEU A 30 0.29 4.26 0.32
N LEU A 31 0.89 3.43 -0.55
CA LEU A 31 2.10 3.77 -1.29
C LEU A 31 1.76 4.18 -2.72
N GLY A 32 2.49 5.14 -3.26
CA GLY A 32 2.32 5.59 -4.64
C GLY A 32 3.54 6.33 -5.16
N MET A 33 3.54 6.58 -6.46
CA MET A 33 4.50 7.51 -7.06
C MET A 33 3.99 8.93 -6.93
N HIS A 34 4.87 9.85 -6.51
CA HIS A 34 4.61 11.27 -6.50
C HIS A 34 5.87 12.02 -6.88
N ARG A 35 5.84 12.83 -7.95
CA ARG A 35 6.99 13.62 -8.42
C ARG A 35 8.27 12.78 -8.59
N GLY A 36 8.11 11.57 -9.14
CA GLY A 36 9.21 10.65 -9.41
C GLY A 36 9.77 9.91 -8.18
N ARG A 37 9.09 10.00 -7.03
CA ARG A 37 9.56 9.40 -5.77
C ARG A 37 8.50 8.46 -5.20
N LEU A 38 8.93 7.32 -4.65
CA LEU A 38 8.05 6.48 -3.87
C LEU A 38 7.63 7.23 -2.61
N SER A 39 6.33 7.32 -2.38
CA SER A 39 5.74 8.14 -1.34
C SER A 39 4.62 7.39 -0.63
N ALA A 40 4.36 7.77 0.62
CA ALA A 40 3.26 7.28 1.43
C ALA A 40 2.29 8.42 1.77
N LEU A 41 1.00 8.08 1.95
CA LEU A 41 0.03 9.00 2.53
C LEU A 41 0.02 8.85 4.05
N LEU A 42 0.20 9.97 4.76
CA LEU A 42 0.24 10.03 6.21
C LEU A 42 -0.82 10.97 6.76
N VAL A 43 -1.31 10.68 7.96
CA VAL A 43 -2.16 11.59 8.74
C VAL A 43 -1.35 12.24 9.87
N ARG A 44 -1.64 13.49 10.20
CA ARG A 44 -1.04 14.14 11.37
C ARG A 44 -1.92 13.90 12.59
N ARG A 45 -1.33 13.39 13.66
CA ARG A 45 -2.03 13.16 14.93
C ARG A 45 -2.32 14.48 15.62
N ASP A 46 -3.54 14.65 16.10
CA ASP A 46 -4.00 15.80 16.89
C ASP A 46 -4.09 15.49 18.39
N GLN A 47 -4.06 14.20 18.76
CA GLN A 47 -4.27 13.73 20.14
C GLN A 47 -3.05 13.02 20.72
N ALA A 48 -2.95 13.08 22.05
CA ALA A 48 -1.97 12.32 22.82
C ALA A 48 -2.27 10.80 22.79
N PRO A 49 -1.26 9.93 22.93
CA PRO A 49 0.18 10.23 22.95
C PRO A 49 0.69 10.68 21.58
N GLN A 50 1.87 11.31 21.55
CA GLN A 50 2.54 11.72 20.30
C GLN A 50 1.68 12.65 19.42
N ALA A 51 0.98 13.61 20.03
CA ALA A 51 0.30 14.67 19.29
C ALA A 51 1.33 15.43 18.42
N GLY A 52 0.96 15.73 17.17
CA GLY A 52 1.83 16.38 16.20
C GLY A 52 2.72 15.43 15.38
N TYR A 53 2.89 14.17 15.80
CA TYR A 53 3.58 13.14 15.00
C TYR A 53 2.71 12.72 13.80
N TRP A 54 3.37 12.13 12.81
CA TRP A 54 2.70 11.56 11.65
C TRP A 54 2.37 10.09 11.89
N ALA A 55 1.35 9.57 11.22
CA ALA A 55 0.94 8.18 11.35
C ALA A 55 0.38 7.66 10.02
N LEU A 56 0.37 6.35 9.87
CA LEU A 56 -0.44 5.70 8.85
C LEU A 56 -1.92 6.02 9.11
N PRO A 57 -2.74 6.22 8.07
CA PRO A 57 -4.18 6.25 8.19
C PRO A 57 -4.67 4.95 8.85
N GLY A 58 -5.33 5.05 9.99
CA GLY A 58 -5.73 3.86 10.74
C GLY A 58 -6.76 4.14 11.82
N GLY A 59 -7.21 3.07 12.47
CA GLY A 59 -8.20 3.15 13.53
C GLY A 59 -8.61 1.79 14.10
N PHE A 60 -9.45 1.83 15.13
CA PHE A 60 -9.99 0.63 15.76
C PHE A 60 -11.00 -0.07 14.86
N VAL A 61 -11.05 -1.39 14.99
CA VAL A 61 -12.05 -2.26 14.39
C VAL A 61 -13.29 -2.29 15.28
N ALA A 62 -14.46 -2.08 14.71
CA ALA A 62 -15.76 -2.18 15.37
C ALA A 62 -16.16 -3.65 15.58
N MET A 63 -17.09 -3.88 16.51
CA MET A 63 -17.48 -5.25 16.89
C MET A 63 -18.29 -5.98 15.80
N ASP A 64 -18.91 -5.23 14.89
CA ASP A 64 -19.82 -5.69 13.85
C ASP A 64 -19.24 -5.55 12.44
N GLU A 65 -17.92 -5.35 12.30
CA GLU A 65 -17.23 -5.27 11.01
C GLU A 65 -16.10 -6.29 10.88
N SER A 66 -15.80 -6.70 9.64
CA SER A 66 -14.60 -7.48 9.33
C SER A 66 -13.37 -6.59 9.23
N LEU A 67 -12.17 -7.17 9.24
CA LEU A 67 -10.92 -6.43 9.03
C LEU A 67 -10.89 -5.72 7.66
N ASP A 68 -11.40 -6.39 6.61
CA ASP A 68 -11.47 -5.81 5.26
C ASP A 68 -12.48 -4.65 5.21
N ALA A 69 -13.61 -4.77 5.90
CA ALA A 69 -14.60 -3.70 6.02
C ALA A 69 -14.03 -2.50 6.81
N ALA A 70 -13.30 -2.75 7.91
CA ALA A 70 -12.60 -1.72 8.65
C ALA A 70 -11.56 -1.01 7.78
N ALA A 71 -10.77 -1.76 7.00
CA ALA A 71 -9.78 -1.21 6.08
C ALA A 71 -10.43 -0.32 5.01
N ALA A 72 -11.54 -0.76 4.40
CA ALA A 72 -12.28 0.01 3.41
C ALA A 72 -12.89 1.29 4.02
N ARG A 73 -13.49 1.19 5.22
CA ARG A 73 -14.03 2.34 5.95
C ARG A 73 -12.94 3.36 6.27
N LEU A 74 -11.79 2.90 6.79
CA LEU A 74 -10.66 3.78 7.12
C LEU A 74 -10.04 4.42 5.88
N LEU A 75 -10.05 3.73 4.73
CA LEU A 75 -9.59 4.27 3.46
C LEU A 75 -10.44 5.49 3.05
N HIS A 76 -11.77 5.38 3.18
CA HIS A 76 -12.69 6.49 2.93
C HIS A 76 -12.54 7.60 3.99
N ASP A 77 -12.66 7.25 5.27
CA ASP A 77 -12.71 8.21 6.37
C ASP A 77 -11.41 9.02 6.51
N LYS A 78 -10.26 8.34 6.37
CA LYS A 78 -8.94 8.93 6.65
C LYS A 78 -8.23 9.41 5.40
N ALA A 79 -8.36 8.73 4.26
CA ALA A 79 -7.68 9.09 3.01
C ALA A 79 -8.60 9.71 1.95
N GLY A 80 -9.93 9.65 2.14
CA GLY A 80 -10.89 10.18 1.15
C GLY A 80 -10.93 9.38 -0.15
N LEU A 81 -10.55 8.10 -0.09
CA LEU A 81 -10.55 7.20 -1.24
C LEU A 81 -11.65 6.16 -1.04
N ASP A 82 -12.55 6.03 -2.02
CA ASP A 82 -13.64 5.05 -1.95
C ASP A 82 -13.20 3.64 -2.33
N GLU A 83 -12.18 3.54 -3.18
CA GLU A 83 -11.70 2.26 -3.72
C GLU A 83 -10.17 2.24 -3.83
N ALA A 84 -9.60 1.12 -3.39
CA ALA A 84 -8.23 0.71 -3.65
C ALA A 84 -8.15 -0.82 -3.51
N HIS A 85 -7.23 -1.45 -4.24
CA HIS A 85 -6.92 -2.86 -3.99
C HIS A 85 -6.07 -2.97 -2.72
N LEU A 86 -6.67 -3.48 -1.64
CA LEU A 86 -6.04 -3.67 -0.34
C LEU A 86 -5.59 -5.12 -0.19
N GLU A 87 -4.30 -5.33 0.07
CA GLU A 87 -3.71 -6.63 0.42
C GLU A 87 -3.28 -6.57 1.89
N GLN A 88 -3.67 -7.55 2.71
CA GLN A 88 -3.16 -7.64 4.08
C GLN A 88 -1.64 -7.88 4.05
N LEU A 89 -0.87 -6.98 4.67
CA LEU A 89 0.59 -7.01 4.66
C LEU A 89 1.14 -7.92 5.77
N TYR A 90 0.79 -7.60 7.01
CA TYR A 90 1.29 -8.26 8.23
C TYR A 90 0.47 -7.86 9.46
N THR A 91 0.60 -8.62 10.55
CA THR A 91 -0.02 -8.33 11.85
C THR A 91 1.07 -8.00 12.87
N PHE A 92 0.97 -6.82 13.49
CA PHE A 92 1.93 -6.32 14.46
C PHE A 92 1.31 -6.37 15.86
N GLY A 93 1.94 -7.17 16.74
CA GLY A 93 1.40 -7.46 18.07
C GLY A 93 2.43 -7.34 19.20
N ALA A 94 3.52 -6.58 18.98
CA ALA A 94 4.49 -6.28 20.03
C ALA A 94 3.76 -5.67 21.24
N VAL A 95 4.15 -6.09 22.44
CA VAL A 95 3.39 -5.82 23.68
C VAL A 95 3.33 -4.32 23.99
N ASP A 96 4.40 -3.60 23.67
CA ASP A 96 4.67 -2.19 23.98
C ASP A 96 4.51 -1.26 22.78
N ARG A 97 3.97 -1.75 21.65
CA ARG A 97 3.82 -0.91 20.43
C ARG A 97 2.94 0.31 20.64
N ASP A 98 1.95 0.19 21.52
CA ASP A 98 1.06 1.27 21.92
C ASP A 98 1.14 1.44 23.44
N PRO A 99 1.53 2.61 23.96
CA PRO A 99 1.72 2.82 25.39
C PRO A 99 0.39 2.89 26.17
N ARG A 100 -0.76 2.94 25.49
CA ARG A 100 -2.07 3.10 26.14
C ARG A 100 -2.61 1.77 26.67
N MET A 101 -2.49 0.71 25.88
CA MET A 101 -3.06 -0.61 26.15
C MET A 101 -2.49 -1.65 25.17
N ARG A 102 -2.81 -2.93 25.38
CA ARG A 102 -2.45 -3.96 24.41
C ARG A 102 -3.24 -3.77 23.12
N VAL A 103 -2.55 -3.31 22.08
CA VAL A 103 -3.10 -3.16 20.72
C VAL A 103 -2.40 -4.13 19.77
N ILE A 104 -3.18 -4.82 18.95
CA ILE A 104 -2.70 -5.58 17.80
C ILE A 104 -3.19 -4.86 16.55
N THR A 105 -2.28 -4.46 15.67
CA THR A 105 -2.67 -3.84 14.40
C THR A 105 -2.49 -4.79 13.23
N ILE A 106 -3.46 -4.80 12.32
CA ILE A 106 -3.37 -5.49 11.04
C ILE A 106 -3.08 -4.42 9.98
N ALA A 107 -1.90 -4.48 9.39
CA ALA A 107 -1.52 -3.54 8.34
C ALA A 107 -2.03 -4.04 6.99
N TYR A 108 -2.65 -3.14 6.22
CA TYR A 108 -3.03 -3.37 4.83
C TYR A 108 -2.19 -2.48 3.92
N LEU A 109 -1.75 -3.04 2.79
CA LEU A 109 -1.03 -2.33 1.75
C LEU A 109 -1.98 -2.05 0.58
N ALA A 110 -1.99 -0.79 0.11
CA ALA A 110 -2.51 -0.44 -1.20
C ALA A 110 -1.45 0.32 -1.99
N LEU A 111 -1.38 -0.01 -3.28
CA LEU A 111 -0.59 0.73 -4.25
C LEU A 111 -1.52 1.64 -5.04
N LEU A 112 -1.16 2.92 -5.05
CA LEU A 112 -1.94 3.98 -5.63
C LEU A 112 -1.20 4.58 -6.82
N ARG A 113 -1.95 4.81 -7.88
CA ARG A 113 -1.52 5.63 -9.01
C ARG A 113 -1.35 7.10 -8.58
N GLU A 114 -0.55 7.85 -9.32
CA GLU A 114 -0.23 9.24 -9.01
C GLU A 114 -1.48 10.15 -8.98
N ASP A 115 -2.47 9.92 -9.84
CA ASP A 115 -3.75 10.64 -9.83
C ASP A 115 -4.52 10.44 -8.52
N ARG A 116 -4.48 9.24 -7.95
CA ARG A 116 -5.14 8.90 -6.68
C ARG A 116 -4.40 9.50 -5.48
N ILE A 117 -3.07 9.52 -5.51
CA ILE A 117 -2.25 10.21 -4.50
C ILE A 117 -2.59 11.70 -4.49
N ALA A 118 -2.61 12.34 -5.68
CA ALA A 118 -2.93 13.75 -5.82
C ALA A 118 -4.36 14.07 -5.33
N ALA A 119 -5.35 13.24 -5.68
CA ALA A 119 -6.72 13.41 -5.22
C ALA A 119 -6.84 13.32 -3.69
N ALA A 120 -6.22 12.30 -3.07
CA ALA A 120 -6.23 12.12 -1.62
C ALA A 120 -5.56 13.31 -0.89
N ALA A 121 -4.39 13.73 -1.37
CA ALA A 121 -3.66 14.87 -0.80
C ALA A 121 -4.43 16.20 -0.95
N GLY A 122 -5.08 16.41 -2.10
CA GLY A 122 -5.91 17.60 -2.35
C GLY A 122 -7.11 17.71 -1.41
N GLY A 123 -7.58 16.59 -0.84
CA GLY A 123 -8.66 16.58 0.14
C GLY A 123 -8.27 17.05 1.54
N GLY A 124 -6.98 17.29 1.81
CA GLY A 124 -6.48 17.84 3.08
C GLY A 124 -6.53 16.89 4.28
N ARG A 125 -6.97 15.63 4.11
CA ARG A 125 -7.02 14.62 5.17
C ARG A 125 -5.68 13.93 5.41
N VAL A 126 -4.88 13.83 4.36
CA VAL A 126 -3.56 13.20 4.35
C VAL A 126 -2.51 14.14 3.77
N THR A 127 -1.25 13.86 4.08
CA THR A 127 -0.08 14.51 3.49
C THR A 127 0.77 13.47 2.78
N VAL A 128 1.31 13.86 1.63
CA VAL A 128 2.26 13.03 0.89
C VAL A 128 3.63 13.14 1.55
N ALA A 129 4.22 12.02 1.89
CA ALA A 129 5.56 11.92 2.42
C ALA A 129 6.40 11.03 1.51
N ALA A 130 7.51 11.55 1.00
CA ALA A 130 8.42 10.72 0.24
C ALA A 130 9.20 9.78 1.17
N LEU A 131 9.56 8.61 0.67
CA LEU A 131 10.34 7.63 1.43
C LEU A 131 11.80 7.67 0.99
N GLU A 132 12.71 7.84 1.94
CA GLU A 132 14.15 7.92 1.69
C GLU A 132 14.97 6.90 2.51
N GLY A 133 16.18 6.64 2.01
CA GLY A 133 17.17 5.81 2.68
C GLY A 133 16.76 4.34 2.84
N GLU A 134 17.63 3.57 3.46
CA GLU A 134 17.37 2.14 3.71
C GLU A 134 16.36 1.89 4.83
N ALA A 135 16.05 2.87 5.68
CA ALA A 135 15.04 2.73 6.72
C ALA A 135 13.62 3.15 6.29
N ALA A 136 13.44 3.64 5.06
CA ALA A 136 12.17 4.18 4.54
C ALA A 136 11.69 5.40 5.33
N GLU A 137 12.60 6.30 5.65
CA GLU A 137 12.29 7.50 6.42
C GLU A 137 11.32 8.38 5.65
N ALA A 138 10.24 8.78 6.32
CA ALA A 138 9.26 9.69 5.75
C ALA A 138 9.79 11.13 5.80
N VAL A 139 9.80 11.80 4.65
CA VAL A 139 10.21 13.21 4.53
C VAL A 139 9.14 14.04 3.83
N SER A 140 9.03 15.32 4.21
CA SER A 140 8.18 16.29 3.52
C SER A 140 8.68 16.59 2.11
N GLU A 141 7.90 17.34 1.34
CA GLU A 141 8.35 17.84 0.01
C GLU A 141 9.66 18.64 0.09
N ASP A 142 9.85 19.40 1.17
CA ASP A 142 11.08 20.16 1.45
C ASP A 142 12.22 19.31 2.04
N GLY A 143 12.07 17.99 2.12
CA GLY A 143 13.09 17.07 2.64
C GLY A 143 13.24 17.07 4.16
N LYS A 144 12.26 17.59 4.91
CA LYS A 144 12.30 17.57 6.39
C LYS A 144 11.79 16.23 6.92
N PRO A 145 12.44 15.62 7.93
CA PRO A 145 11.95 14.40 8.56
C PRO A 145 10.54 14.56 9.14
N LEU A 146 9.70 13.55 8.90
CA LEU A 146 8.35 13.44 9.45
C LEU A 146 8.33 12.30 10.48
N PRO A 147 8.50 12.60 11.78
CA PRO A 147 8.58 11.56 12.79
C PRO A 147 7.26 10.79 12.89
N LEU A 148 7.35 9.46 12.73
CA LEU A 148 6.19 8.59 12.77
C LEU A 148 5.88 8.15 14.20
N ALA A 149 4.58 8.06 14.52
CA ALA A 149 4.07 7.60 15.79
C ALA A 149 4.21 6.07 15.95
N PHE A 150 4.24 5.62 17.19
CA PHE A 150 4.29 4.20 17.56
C PHE A 150 5.41 3.44 16.80
N ASP A 151 5.09 2.28 16.24
CA ASP A 151 5.96 1.46 15.40
C ASP A 151 5.73 1.69 13.89
N HIS A 152 5.08 2.79 13.48
CA HIS A 152 4.67 2.99 12.09
C HIS A 152 5.86 3.11 11.12
N GLN A 153 7.03 3.55 11.57
CA GLN A 153 8.27 3.50 10.79
C GLN A 153 8.66 2.07 10.41
N HIS A 154 8.48 1.13 11.33
CA HIS A 154 8.75 -0.28 11.06
C HIS A 154 7.71 -0.87 10.10
N ILE A 155 6.43 -0.52 10.24
CA ILE A 155 5.37 -0.94 9.31
C ILE A 155 5.67 -0.45 7.88
N LEU A 156 6.08 0.82 7.75
CA LEU A 156 6.38 1.45 6.47
C LEU A 156 7.62 0.84 5.80
N ALA A 157 8.67 0.59 6.58
CA ALA A 157 9.87 -0.11 6.10
C ALA A 157 9.54 -1.52 5.59
N LEU A 158 8.76 -2.29 6.35
CA LEU A 158 8.33 -3.64 5.95
C LEU A 158 7.53 -3.61 4.64
N ALA A 159 6.63 -2.63 4.48
CA ALA A 159 5.83 -2.49 3.27
C ALA A 159 6.69 -2.18 2.04
N ARG A 160 7.64 -1.25 2.17
CA ARG A 160 8.60 -0.94 1.10
C ARG A 160 9.46 -2.16 0.77
N ASP A 161 9.92 -2.90 1.76
CA ASP A 161 10.74 -4.10 1.53
C ASP A 161 9.94 -5.22 0.87
N ARG A 162 8.65 -5.36 1.22
CA ARG A 162 7.72 -6.26 0.51
C ARG A 162 7.58 -5.85 -0.95
N LEU A 163 7.44 -4.56 -1.23
CA LEU A 163 7.35 -4.03 -2.59
C LEU A 163 8.64 -4.26 -3.38
N ARG A 164 9.81 -3.90 -2.81
CA ARG A 164 11.14 -4.19 -3.38
C ARG A 164 11.31 -5.67 -3.69
N GLY A 165 10.90 -6.51 -2.75
CA GLY A 165 10.95 -7.95 -2.87
C GLY A 165 10.11 -8.48 -4.03
N LYS A 166 9.00 -7.83 -4.41
CA LYS A 166 8.06 -8.29 -5.45
C LYS A 166 8.24 -7.60 -6.81
N ILE A 167 8.89 -6.43 -6.86
CA ILE A 167 8.84 -5.54 -8.04
C ILE A 167 9.45 -6.17 -9.30
N ASP A 168 10.48 -7.00 -9.13
CA ASP A 168 11.20 -7.56 -10.26
C ASP A 168 10.57 -8.82 -10.85
N TYR A 169 9.55 -9.45 -10.25
CA TYR A 169 8.96 -10.69 -10.82
C TYR A 169 7.44 -10.74 -10.82
N SER A 170 6.77 -9.76 -10.23
CA SER A 170 5.31 -9.65 -10.27
C SER A 170 4.85 -8.42 -11.04
N ASP A 171 3.56 -8.30 -11.27
CA ASP A 171 2.94 -7.13 -11.91
C ASP A 171 2.73 -5.94 -10.99
N ILE A 172 3.24 -6.03 -9.77
CA ILE A 172 2.97 -5.05 -8.72
C ILE A 172 3.41 -3.63 -9.11
N ALA A 173 4.44 -3.50 -9.96
CA ALA A 173 4.90 -2.22 -10.50
C ALA A 173 3.80 -1.51 -11.33
N PHE A 174 2.94 -2.27 -12.02
CA PHE A 174 1.89 -1.72 -12.87
C PHE A 174 0.74 -1.12 -12.06
N ALA A 175 0.55 -1.55 -10.81
CA ALA A 175 -0.44 -0.94 -9.91
C ALA A 175 -0.09 0.52 -9.54
N LEU A 176 1.18 0.92 -9.72
CA LEU A 176 1.66 2.29 -9.50
C LEU A 176 1.59 3.16 -10.76
N LEU A 177 1.20 2.59 -11.90
CA LEU A 177 1.18 3.25 -13.21
C LEU A 177 -0.25 3.47 -13.70
N PRO A 178 -0.48 4.48 -14.57
CA PRO A 178 -1.71 4.57 -15.35
C PRO A 178 -1.87 3.35 -16.29
N ASP A 179 -3.07 3.11 -16.80
CA ASP A 179 -3.37 1.97 -17.69
C ASP A 179 -2.52 1.97 -18.98
N ARG A 180 -2.06 3.17 -19.37
CA ARG A 180 -1.15 3.41 -20.50
C ARG A 180 0.05 4.17 -19.99
N PHE A 181 1.24 3.58 -20.12
CA PHE A 181 2.47 4.13 -19.56
C PHE A 181 3.63 4.00 -20.55
N THR A 182 4.67 4.82 -20.37
CA THR A 182 5.91 4.64 -21.12
C THR A 182 6.85 3.68 -20.41
N LEU A 183 7.76 3.04 -21.16
CA LEU A 183 8.86 2.28 -20.57
C LEU A 183 9.76 3.12 -19.65
N ARG A 184 9.75 4.46 -19.82
CA ARG A 184 10.48 5.35 -18.91
C ARG A 184 9.75 5.48 -17.58
N ALA A 185 8.44 5.74 -17.59
CA ALA A 185 7.65 5.76 -16.37
C ALA A 185 7.79 4.45 -15.58
N LEU A 186 7.72 3.30 -16.27
CA LEU A 186 7.97 2.00 -15.64
C LEU A 186 9.38 1.88 -15.04
N GLN A 187 10.41 2.38 -15.73
CA GLN A 187 11.76 2.42 -15.19
C GLN A 187 11.84 3.30 -13.93
N ASP A 188 11.24 4.49 -13.96
CA ASP A 188 11.24 5.44 -12.84
C ASP A 188 10.57 4.81 -11.60
N VAL A 189 9.49 4.02 -11.78
CA VAL A 189 8.88 3.24 -10.68
C VAL A 189 9.86 2.23 -10.09
N HIS A 190 10.53 1.43 -10.94
CA HIS A 190 11.51 0.45 -10.45
C HIS A 190 12.66 1.11 -9.70
N GLU A 191 13.20 2.20 -10.24
CA GLU A 191 14.30 2.93 -9.61
C GLU A 191 13.89 3.53 -8.26
N ALA A 192 12.71 4.14 -8.18
CA ALA A 192 12.20 4.72 -6.94
C ALA A 192 11.93 3.69 -5.85
N VAL A 193 11.42 2.50 -6.21
CA VAL A 193 11.20 1.41 -5.26
C VAL A 193 12.53 0.79 -4.82
N LEU A 194 13.43 0.51 -5.77
CA LEU A 194 14.72 -0.13 -5.48
C LEU A 194 15.69 0.83 -4.78
N GLY A 195 15.52 2.15 -4.93
CA GLY A 195 16.44 3.17 -4.41
C GLY A 195 17.75 3.25 -5.19
N THR A 196 17.78 2.81 -6.45
CA THR A 196 18.98 2.81 -7.29
C THR A 196 18.64 3.09 -8.74
N THR A 197 19.60 3.61 -9.51
CA THR A 197 19.43 3.85 -10.94
C THR A 197 19.66 2.56 -11.73
N LEU A 198 18.90 2.38 -12.80
CA LEU A 198 18.95 1.20 -13.66
C LEU A 198 19.51 1.56 -15.04
N ASN A 199 20.26 0.63 -15.61
CA ASN A 199 20.74 0.79 -16.98
C ASN A 199 19.56 0.74 -17.97
N LYS A 200 19.29 1.86 -18.63
CA LYS A 200 18.13 2.03 -19.52
C LYS A 200 18.04 0.97 -20.65
N PRO A 201 19.08 0.71 -21.46
CA PRO A 201 19.01 -0.35 -22.48
C PRO A 201 18.71 -1.74 -21.88
N ALA A 202 19.39 -2.12 -20.80
CA ALA A 202 19.20 -3.41 -20.16
C ALA A 202 17.79 -3.55 -19.57
N PHE A 203 17.28 -2.51 -18.92
CA PHE A 203 15.93 -2.48 -18.37
C PHE A 203 14.87 -2.66 -19.45
N ARG A 204 14.97 -1.88 -20.55
CA ARG A 204 14.00 -1.97 -21.66
C ARG A 204 13.96 -3.36 -22.27
N ARG A 205 15.12 -3.94 -22.58
CA ARG A 205 15.22 -5.32 -23.08
C ARG A 205 14.57 -6.31 -22.10
N ARG A 206 14.96 -6.25 -20.83
CA ARG A 206 14.44 -7.11 -19.76
C ARG A 206 12.92 -7.03 -19.60
N MET A 207 12.31 -5.85 -19.72
CA MET A 207 10.86 -5.69 -19.60
C MET A 207 10.10 -6.19 -20.82
N LEU A 208 10.61 -5.96 -22.03
CA LEU A 208 9.99 -6.44 -23.26
C LEU A 208 10.09 -7.97 -23.40
N ASP A 209 11.23 -8.55 -23.03
CA ASP A 209 11.48 -9.99 -23.10
C ASP A 209 10.53 -10.80 -22.20
N ARG A 210 9.89 -10.18 -21.21
CA ARG A 210 8.85 -10.82 -20.38
C ARG A 210 7.57 -11.12 -21.15
N GLY A 211 7.36 -10.50 -22.31
CA GLY A 211 6.18 -10.73 -23.14
C GLY A 211 4.86 -10.20 -22.58
N ARG A 212 4.90 -9.39 -21.51
CA ARG A 212 3.70 -8.88 -20.83
C ARG A 212 3.28 -7.48 -21.26
N LEU A 213 4.12 -6.77 -22.02
CA LEU A 213 3.87 -5.41 -22.44
C LEU A 213 3.34 -5.41 -23.88
N VAL A 214 2.19 -4.77 -24.08
CA VAL A 214 1.57 -4.60 -25.40
C VAL A 214 1.77 -3.16 -25.84
N ALA A 215 2.42 -2.97 -26.99
CA ALA A 215 2.52 -1.66 -27.62
C ALA A 215 1.14 -1.20 -28.09
N THR A 216 0.75 0.01 -27.71
CA THR A 216 -0.60 0.53 -27.99
C THR A 216 -0.70 1.24 -29.35
N GLY A 217 0.43 1.49 -30.02
CA GLY A 217 0.51 2.32 -31.23
C GLY A 217 0.40 3.83 -30.97
N MET A 218 0.01 4.23 -29.75
CA MET A 218 -0.05 5.64 -29.34
C MET A 218 1.29 6.12 -28.80
N ARG A 219 1.45 7.44 -28.80
CA ARG A 219 2.60 8.14 -28.21
C ARG A 219 2.11 9.26 -27.30
N GLU A 220 2.96 9.71 -26.39
CA GLU A 220 2.68 10.89 -25.56
C GLU A 220 2.33 12.11 -26.43
N GLU A 221 1.28 12.84 -26.05
CA GLU A 221 0.81 14.00 -26.83
C GLU A 221 1.61 15.28 -26.53
N ASP A 222 2.22 15.39 -25.34
CA ASP A 222 2.88 16.60 -24.83
C ASP A 222 4.40 16.44 -24.54
N ALA A 223 5.13 15.74 -25.41
CA ALA A 223 6.58 15.62 -25.25
C ALA A 223 7.32 16.81 -25.91
N SER A 224 8.11 17.58 -25.15
CA SER A 224 9.04 18.60 -25.69
C SER A 224 10.16 18.01 -26.57
N HIS A 225 10.24 16.68 -26.63
CA HIS A 225 11.20 15.88 -27.40
C HIS A 225 10.44 14.78 -28.15
N ARG A 226 11.17 13.86 -28.82
CA ARG A 226 10.58 12.72 -29.53
C ARG A 226 9.55 11.98 -28.65
N PRO A 227 8.26 11.97 -29.03
CA PRO A 227 7.21 11.36 -28.23
C PRO A 227 7.47 9.87 -27.97
N ALA A 228 7.42 9.47 -26.71
CA ALA A 228 7.62 8.09 -26.29
C ALA A 228 6.36 7.26 -26.60
N GLU A 229 6.58 5.99 -26.95
CA GLU A 229 5.51 5.03 -27.17
C GLU A 229 4.86 4.61 -25.86
N LEU A 230 3.54 4.48 -25.88
CA LEU A 230 2.73 4.01 -24.77
C LEU A 230 2.50 2.50 -24.85
N PHE A 231 2.64 1.84 -23.71
CA PHE A 231 2.42 0.42 -23.49
C PHE A 231 1.28 0.22 -22.49
N SER A 232 0.66 -0.95 -22.53
CA SER A 232 -0.24 -1.45 -21.49
C SER A 232 0.16 -2.85 -21.06
N LEU A 233 -0.29 -3.26 -19.87
CA LEU A 233 -0.15 -4.66 -19.43
C LEU A 233 -1.08 -5.54 -20.28
N ALA A 234 -0.58 -6.69 -20.73
CA ALA A 234 -1.41 -7.72 -21.35
C ALA A 234 -2.50 -8.16 -20.34
N GLY A 235 -3.75 -8.27 -20.80
CA GLY A 235 -4.83 -8.79 -19.97
C GLY A 235 -4.53 -10.21 -19.47
N PRO A 236 -5.23 -10.72 -18.44
CA PRO A 236 -5.04 -12.08 -17.98
C PRO A 236 -5.23 -13.05 -19.16
N ASP A 237 -4.31 -14.01 -19.31
CA ASP A 237 -4.36 -15.03 -20.37
C ASP A 237 -5.78 -15.60 -20.44
N ARG A 238 -6.52 -15.28 -21.51
CA ARG A 238 -7.69 -16.07 -21.86
C ARG A 238 -7.15 -17.39 -22.40
N PRO A 239 -7.46 -18.56 -21.81
CA PRO A 239 -7.12 -19.82 -22.44
C PRO A 239 -7.69 -19.80 -23.85
N SER A 240 -6.82 -20.00 -24.84
CA SER A 240 -7.22 -20.03 -26.24
C SER A 240 -8.31 -21.09 -26.38
N SER A 241 -9.53 -20.67 -26.69
CA SER A 241 -10.57 -21.59 -27.14
C SER A 241 -10.12 -22.13 -28.50
N ARG A 242 -9.33 -23.20 -28.48
CA ARG A 242 -9.14 -24.03 -29.66
C ARG A 242 -10.47 -24.71 -29.91
N SER A 243 -11.21 -24.16 -30.86
CA SER A 243 -12.32 -24.82 -31.54
C SER A 243 -11.82 -26.15 -32.11
N HIS A 244 -12.39 -27.24 -31.60
CA HIS A 244 -12.50 -28.50 -32.31
C HIS A 244 -13.79 -28.50 -33.13
#